data_AF-A0A401KU85-F1
#
_entry.id   AF-A0A401KU85-F1
#
_cell.length_a   1.000
_cell.length_b   1.000
_cell.length_c   1.000
_cell.angle_alpha   90.00
_cell.angle_beta   90.00
_cell.angle_gamma   90.00
#
_symmetry.space_group_name_H-M   'P 1'
#
loop_
_entity.id
_entity.type
_entity.pdbx_description
1 polymer ?
#
loop_
_entity_poly.entity_id
_entity_poly.type
_entity_poly.pdbx_seq_one_letter_code
_entity_poly.pdbx_strand_id
1 'polypeptide(L)'
;MEQNEEVNLEERLKSALWLSIGKIVDEETIKLGVNATPQFIGALTEMVWAQIETVSQDLESFAKHAGRSTVNVADVMLLARRNEGLESILRAFVEQQREEEA
;
A
#
# COMPACT_ATOMS: atom_id res chain seq x y z
N MET A 1 -9.64 25.53 -12.70
CA MET A 1 -8.17 25.38 -12.81
C MET A 1 -7.70 24.34 -11.82
N GLU A 2 -8.04 24.46 -10.52
CA GLU A 2 -7.77 23.45 -9.48
C GLU A 2 -8.24 22.02 -9.81
N GLN A 3 -9.48 21.83 -10.31
CA GLN A 3 -9.96 20.49 -10.70
C GLN A 3 -9.13 19.81 -11.81
N ASN A 4 -8.55 20.58 -12.74
CA ASN A 4 -7.70 20.00 -13.78
C ASN A 4 -6.33 19.59 -13.22
N GLU A 5 -5.85 20.25 -12.18
CA GLU A 5 -4.59 19.92 -11.51
C GLU A 5 -4.74 18.66 -10.65
N GLU A 6 -5.87 18.50 -9.95
CA GLU A 6 -6.20 17.28 -9.20
C GLU A 6 -6.30 16.06 -10.11
N VAL A 7 -7.04 16.17 -11.22
CA VAL A 7 -7.14 15.09 -12.23
C VAL A 7 -5.76 14.73 -12.78
N ASN A 8 -4.93 15.74 -13.09
CA ASN A 8 -3.57 15.49 -13.57
C ASN A 8 -2.69 14.79 -12.53
N LEU A 9 -2.82 15.15 -11.26
CA LEU A 9 -2.08 14.50 -10.17
C LEU A 9 -2.53 13.05 -9.99
N GLU A 10 -3.84 12.79 -10.00
CA GLU A 10 -4.40 11.45 -9.89
C GLU A 10 -3.88 10.54 -11.01
N GLU A 11 -3.94 11.00 -12.27
CA GLU A 11 -3.43 10.26 -13.43
C GLU A 11 -1.95 9.92 -13.28
N ARG A 12 -1.15 10.86 -12.78
CA ARG A 12 0.29 10.66 -12.54
C ARG A 12 0.55 9.63 -11.44
N LEU A 13 -0.19 9.70 -10.33
CA LEU A 13 -0.08 8.75 -9.22
C LEU A 13 -0.51 7.34 -9.65
N LYS A 14 -1.64 7.21 -10.34
CA LYS A 14 -2.10 5.93 -10.90
C LYS A 14 -1.09 5.36 -11.90
N SER A 15 -0.51 6.19 -12.77
CA SER A 15 0.53 5.75 -13.71
C SER A 15 1.78 5.23 -13.02
N ALA A 16 2.22 5.91 -11.94
CA ALA A 16 3.35 5.46 -11.14
C ALA A 16 3.05 4.14 -10.39
N LEU A 17 1.82 3.99 -9.89
CA LEU A 17 1.36 2.76 -9.26
C LEU A 17 1.32 1.61 -10.26
N TRP A 18 0.77 1.83 -11.45
CA TRP A 18 0.72 0.82 -12.53
C TRP A 18 2.13 0.32 -12.90
N LEU A 19 3.10 1.23 -13.05
CA LEU A 19 4.49 0.86 -13.32
C LEU A 19 5.08 0.00 -12.18
N SER A 20 4.83 0.36 -10.93
CA SER A 20 5.36 -0.36 -9.77
C SER A 20 4.74 -1.75 -9.64
N ILE A 21 3.42 -1.86 -9.85
CA ILE A 21 2.71 -3.14 -9.85
C ILE A 21 3.17 -4.03 -11.01
N GLY A 22 3.36 -3.46 -12.20
CA GLY A 22 3.88 -4.20 -13.35
C GLY A 22 5.20 -4.89 -13.03
N LYS A 23 6.15 -4.17 -12.40
CA LYS A 23 7.44 -4.76 -11.97
C LYS A 23 7.28 -5.89 -10.96
N ILE A 24 6.43 -5.72 -9.94
CA ILE A 24 6.17 -6.76 -8.94
C ILE A 24 5.54 -7.99 -9.60
N VAL A 25 4.58 -7.79 -10.49
CA VAL A 25 3.92 -8.88 -11.23
C VAL A 25 4.93 -9.60 -12.14
N ASP A 26 5.78 -8.88 -12.85
CA ASP A 26 6.82 -9.46 -13.71
C ASP A 26 7.78 -10.34 -12.88
N GLU A 27 8.24 -9.86 -11.72
CA GLU A 27 9.10 -10.63 -10.81
C GLU A 27 8.43 -11.92 -10.30
N GLU A 28 7.15 -11.85 -9.93
CA GLU A 28 6.42 -13.02 -9.43
C GLU A 28 6.05 -14.01 -10.55
N THR A 29 5.69 -13.52 -11.73
CA THR A 29 5.33 -14.37 -12.88
C THR A 29 6.53 -15.16 -13.41
N ILE A 30 7.74 -14.60 -13.35
CA ILE A 30 8.99 -15.33 -13.63
C ILE A 30 9.13 -16.53 -12.68
N LYS A 31 8.91 -16.34 -11.38
CA LYS A 31 9.01 -17.42 -10.37
C LYS A 31 7.96 -18.51 -10.60
N LEU A 32 6.76 -18.10 -11.02
CA LEU A 32 5.63 -18.99 -11.28
C LEU A 32 5.68 -19.68 -12.65
N GLY A 33 6.54 -19.22 -13.56
CA GLY A 33 6.62 -19.73 -14.94
C GLY A 33 5.38 -19.44 -15.78
N VAL A 34 4.69 -18.34 -15.48
CA VAL A 34 3.46 -17.90 -16.18
C VAL A 34 3.64 -16.49 -16.73
N ASN A 35 2.66 -15.99 -17.49
CA ASN A 35 2.62 -14.60 -17.93
C ASN A 35 1.37 -13.91 -17.39
N ALA A 36 1.49 -12.63 -17.03
CA ALA A 36 0.34 -11.79 -16.72
C ALA A 36 -0.17 -11.05 -17.97
N THR A 37 -1.48 -10.90 -18.09
CA THR A 37 -2.06 -10.09 -19.16
C THR A 37 -2.06 -8.61 -18.76
N PRO A 38 -2.03 -7.66 -19.71
CA PRO A 38 -2.17 -6.24 -19.41
C PRO A 38 -3.46 -5.92 -18.63
N GLN A 39 -4.54 -6.65 -18.90
CA GLN A 39 -5.82 -6.51 -18.21
C GLN A 39 -5.72 -6.94 -16.74
N PHE A 40 -4.98 -8.01 -16.44
CA PHE A 40 -4.73 -8.42 -15.06
C PHE A 40 -3.95 -7.35 -14.29
N ILE A 41 -2.88 -6.81 -14.89
CA ILE A 41 -2.07 -5.74 -14.27
C ILE A 41 -2.93 -4.48 -14.05
N GLY A 42 -3.76 -4.11 -15.03
CA GLY A 42 -4.70 -2.99 -14.90
C GLY A 42 -5.72 -3.20 -13.77
N ALA A 43 -6.35 -4.38 -13.70
CA ALA A 43 -7.31 -4.71 -12.65
C ALA A 43 -6.66 -4.72 -11.26
N LEU A 44 -5.44 -5.27 -11.14
CA LEU A 44 -4.68 -5.25 -9.89
C LEU A 44 -4.32 -3.82 -9.48
N THR A 45 -4.03 -2.94 -10.43
CA THR A 45 -3.76 -1.51 -10.17
C THR A 45 -4.96 -0.81 -9.57
N GLU A 46 -6.15 -0.99 -10.14
CA GLU A 46 -7.38 -0.40 -9.57
C GLU A 46 -7.72 -1.00 -8.21
N MET A 47 -7.49 -2.30 -8.01
CA MET A 47 -7.67 -2.95 -6.71
C MET A 47 -6.76 -2.35 -5.63
N VAL A 48 -5.47 -2.18 -5.94
CA VAL A 48 -4.51 -1.59 -5.00
C VAL A 48 -4.82 -0.11 -4.76
N TRP A 49 -5.26 0.62 -5.78
CA TRP A 49 -5.71 2.02 -5.64
C TRP A 49 -6.86 2.15 -4.63
N ALA A 50 -7.91 1.34 -4.77
CA ALA A 50 -9.03 1.31 -3.83
C ALA A 50 -8.60 0.88 -2.41
N GLN A 51 -7.64 -0.04 -2.32
CA GLN A 51 -7.08 -0.46 -1.03
C GLN A 51 -6.32 0.68 -0.34
N ILE A 52 -5.55 1.49 -1.09
CA ILE A 52 -4.82 2.65 -0.55
C ILE A 52 -5.79 3.68 0.02
N GLU A 53 -6.91 3.95 -0.66
CA GLU A 53 -7.95 4.86 -0.17
C GLU A 53 -8.49 4.39 1.19
N THR A 54 -8.86 3.10 1.27
CA THR A 54 -9.38 2.49 2.51
C THR A 54 -8.35 2.55 3.64
N VAL A 55 -7.11 2.16 3.35
CA VAL A 55 -6.00 2.15 4.32
C VAL A 55 -5.72 3.56 4.84
N SER A 56 -5.75 4.58 3.97
CA SER A 56 -5.48 5.96 4.35
C SER A 56 -6.52 6.49 5.33
N GLN A 57 -7.80 6.21 5.10
CA GLN A 57 -8.90 6.61 5.98
C GLN A 57 -8.85 5.90 7.34
N ASP A 58 -8.50 4.61 7.34
CA ASP A 58 -8.33 3.84 8.57
C ASP A 58 -7.15 4.37 9.40
N LEU A 59 -6.00 4.65 8.77
CA LEU A 59 -4.83 5.20 9.46
C LEU A 59 -5.12 6.55 10.12
N GLU A 60 -5.78 7.45 9.40
CA GLU A 60 -6.21 8.74 9.96
C GLU A 60 -7.16 8.54 11.15
N SER A 61 -8.14 7.64 11.00
CA SER A 61 -9.11 7.34 12.04
C SER A 61 -8.47 6.75 13.29
N PHE A 62 -7.47 5.87 13.15
CA PHE A 62 -6.75 5.26 14.27
C PHE A 62 -5.89 6.29 15.01
N ALA A 63 -5.17 7.15 14.27
CA ALA A 63 -4.40 8.23 14.88
C ALA A 63 -5.32 9.19 15.66
N LYS A 64 -6.45 9.59 15.05
CA LYS A 64 -7.45 10.47 15.67
C LYS A 64 -8.10 9.84 16.91
N HIS A 65 -8.41 8.55 16.87
CA HIS A 65 -8.97 7.82 18.02
C HIS A 65 -8.02 7.85 19.23
N ALA A 66 -6.70 7.85 18.98
CA ALA A 66 -5.67 7.98 20.01
C ALA A 66 -5.32 9.44 20.37
N GLY A 67 -6.10 10.42 19.90
CA GLY A 67 -5.86 11.85 20.16
C GLY A 67 -4.66 12.44 19.44
N ARG A 68 -4.17 11.80 18.37
CA ARG A 68 -3.01 12.23 17.58
C ARG A 68 -3.44 12.75 16.21
N SER A 69 -2.65 13.67 15.65
CA SER A 69 -2.75 14.11 14.25
C SER A 69 -1.67 13.51 13.35
N THR A 70 -0.75 12.74 13.91
CA THR A 70 0.35 12.10 13.19
C THR A 70 0.23 10.58 13.33
N VAL A 71 0.17 9.90 12.18
CA VAL A 71 0.16 8.44 12.07
C VAL A 71 1.50 7.88 12.53
N ASN A 72 1.48 6.77 13.25
CA ASN A 72 2.67 6.05 13.69
C ASN A 72 2.55 4.53 13.47
N VAL A 73 3.59 3.79 13.86
CA VAL A 73 3.66 2.33 13.69
C VAL A 73 2.48 1.60 14.33
N ALA A 74 1.95 2.07 15.47
CA ALA A 74 0.83 1.41 16.13
C ALA A 74 -0.46 1.45 15.29
N ASP A 75 -0.67 2.52 14.52
CA ASP A 75 -1.82 2.64 13.60
C ASP A 75 -1.72 1.64 12.45
N VAL A 76 -0.51 1.47 11.89
CA VAL A 76 -0.23 0.50 10.83
C VAL A 76 -0.40 -0.93 11.35
N MET A 77 0.08 -1.21 12.56
CA MET A 77 -0.13 -2.53 13.19
C MET A 77 -1.61 -2.84 13.38
N LEU A 78 -2.44 -1.83 13.64
CA LEU A 78 -3.88 -2.01 13.84
C LEU A 78 -4.64 -2.37 12.56
N LEU A 79 -4.09 -2.08 11.36
CA LEU A 79 -4.62 -2.55 10.09
C LEU A 79 -4.48 -4.08 9.95
N ALA A 80 -3.35 -4.63 10.41
CA ALA A 80 -3.06 -6.05 10.28
C ALA A 80 -3.78 -6.94 11.30
N ARG A 81 -4.50 -6.37 12.27
CA ARG A 81 -5.12 -7.06 13.41
C ARG A 81 -6.04 -8.25 13.07
N ARG A 82 -6.54 -8.32 11.83
CA ARG A 82 -7.44 -9.39 11.36
C ARG A 82 -6.71 -10.49 10.57
N ASN A 83 -5.40 -10.36 10.39
CA ASN A 83 -4.56 -11.29 9.65
C ASN A 83 -3.27 -11.52 10.44
N GLU A 84 -3.26 -12.56 11.26
CA GLU A 84 -2.14 -12.91 12.15
C GLU A 84 -0.82 -13.11 11.39
N GLY A 85 -0.89 -13.65 10.17
CA GLY A 85 0.28 -13.84 9.31
C GLY A 85 0.88 -12.52 8.85
N LEU A 86 0.03 -11.60 8.36
CA LEU A 86 0.47 -10.25 7.98
C LEU A 86 1.00 -9.48 9.20
N GLU A 87 0.32 -9.58 10.33
CA GLU A 87 0.74 -8.94 11.58
C GLU A 87 2.14 -9.41 11.99
N SER A 88 2.39 -10.72 11.91
CA SER A 88 3.69 -11.30 12.25
C SER A 88 4.81 -10.79 11.33
N ILE A 89 4.56 -10.71 10.02
CA ILE A 89 5.51 -10.17 9.04
C ILE A 89 5.83 -8.70 9.35
N LEU A 90 4.81 -7.88 9.60
CA LEU A 90 5.01 -6.46 9.91
C LEU A 90 5.74 -6.25 11.24
N ARG A 91 5.48 -7.08 12.26
CA ARG A 91 6.21 -7.03 13.53
C ARG A 91 7.70 -7.32 13.34
N ALA A 92 8.03 -8.36 12.57
CA ALA A 92 9.41 -8.69 12.25
C ALA A 92 10.11 -7.54 11.50
N PHE A 93 9.42 -6.93 10.54
CA PHE A 93 9.93 -5.77 9.81
C PHE A 93 10.22 -4.56 10.72
N VAL A 94 9.30 -4.25 11.64
CA VAL A 94 9.47 -3.15 12.61
C VAL A 94 10.66 -3.40 13.53
N GLU A 95 10.85 -4.63 14.00
CA GLU A 95 11.98 -4.96 14.86
C GLU A 95 13.31 -4.81 14.12
N GLN A 96 13.40 -5.31 12.88
CA GLN A 96 14.58 -5.14 12.05
C GLN A 96 14.94 -3.65 11.84
N GLN A 97 13.94 -2.80 11.56
CA GLN A 97 14.18 -1.36 11.38
C GLN A 97 14.72 -0.69 12.65
N ARG A 98 14.27 -1.12 13.83
CA ARG A 98 14.78 -0.59 15.12
C ARG A 98 16.23 -1.01 15.39
N GLU A 99 16.60 -2.22 14.99
CA GLU A 99 17.99 -2.69 15.09
C GLU A 99 18.92 -1.91 14.15
N GLU A 100 18.44 -1.56 12.95
CA GLU A 100 19.22 -0.78 11.97
C GLU A 100 19.43 0.70 12.40
N GLU A 101 18.52 1.26 13.20
CA GLU A 101 18.60 2.63 13.71
C GLU A 101 19.40 2.79 15.02
N ALA A 102 19.76 1.69 15.68
CA ALA A 102 20.44 1.67 16.98
C ALA A 102 21.97 1.71 16.89
#